data_AF-A0A1U7LRD0-F1
#
_entry.id   AF-A0A1U7LRD0-F1
#
_cell.length_a   1.000
_cell.length_b   1.000
_cell.length_c   1.000
_cell.angle_alpha   90.00
_cell.angle_beta   90.00
_cell.angle_gamma   90.00
#
_symmetry.space_group_name_H-M   'P 1'
#
loop_
_entity.id
_entity.type
_entity.pdbx_description
1 polymer ?
#
loop_
_entity_poly.entity_id
_entity_poly.type
_entity_poly.pdbx_seq_one_letter_code
_entity_poly.pdbx_strand_id
1 'polypeptide(L)'
;MLFERKADITKPLVLCHGLFGFDTINLFPKALSLSSVAPISYWRGIKEVLEANDIEVIITRVPQSATIQERAQVLAEEMRIKGGLDARYLISKIRCKGVKSLTTVVTPHRGSSFADYCCEFIGTERQPRIYHFLKSLGLETGAFEQLTAKYMIDQFNPDVGNLPDVGYFSYGAAMNPAFWIDREE
;
A
#
# COMPACT_ATOMS: atom_id res chain seq x y z
N MET A 1 26.82 -3.29 16.81
CA MET A 1 26.15 -4.19 17.76
C MET A 1 24.65 -3.90 17.74
N LEU A 2 23.94 -4.37 16.71
CA LEU A 2 22.49 -4.19 16.45
C LEU A 2 22.17 -5.34 15.46
N PHE A 3 21.41 -6.40 15.71
CA PHE A 3 20.23 -6.63 16.53
C PHE A 3 20.34 -8.03 17.17
N GLU A 4 20.43 -8.13 18.50
CA GLU A 4 20.46 -9.43 19.22
C GLU A 4 19.11 -9.81 19.86
N ARG A 5 18.03 -9.09 19.52
CA ARG A 5 16.69 -9.48 19.93
C ARG A 5 16.01 -10.20 18.78
N LYS A 6 16.10 -11.53 18.76
CA LYS A 6 15.22 -12.34 17.91
C LYS A 6 13.80 -12.06 18.39
N ALA A 7 13.01 -11.37 17.60
CA ALA A 7 11.61 -11.12 17.93
C ALA A 7 10.91 -12.48 18.02
N ASP A 8 10.15 -12.72 19.09
CA ASP A 8 9.33 -13.92 19.25
C ASP A 8 8.08 -13.79 18.36
N ILE A 9 8.29 -13.91 17.05
CA ILE A 9 7.25 -13.78 16.04
C ILE A 9 6.59 -15.13 15.87
N THR A 10 5.44 -15.29 16.52
CA THR A 10 4.62 -16.52 16.50
C THR A 10 3.54 -16.52 15.42
N LYS A 11 3.46 -15.45 14.61
CA LYS A 11 2.47 -15.25 13.55
C LYS A 11 3.14 -14.80 12.26
N PRO A 12 2.67 -15.25 11.08
CA PRO A 12 3.23 -14.81 9.81
C PRO A 12 3.11 -13.29 9.64
N LEU A 13 4.10 -12.69 9.00
CA LEU A 13 4.08 -11.29 8.61
C LEU A 13 3.47 -11.18 7.21
N VAL A 14 2.38 -10.42 7.08
CA VAL A 14 1.74 -10.18 5.78
C VAL A 14 2.18 -8.83 5.24
N LEU A 15 2.84 -8.83 4.08
CA LEU A 15 3.30 -7.62 3.39
C LEU A 15 2.28 -7.20 2.34
N CYS A 16 1.78 -5.97 2.49
CA CYS A 16 0.73 -5.40 1.66
C CYS A 16 1.24 -4.12 0.98
N HIS A 17 1.30 -4.10 -0.36
CA HIS A 17 1.77 -2.93 -1.10
C HIS A 17 0.69 -1.84 -1.17
N GLY A 18 1.10 -0.58 -1.29
CA GLY A 18 0.16 0.55 -1.43
C GLY A 18 -0.42 0.72 -2.85
N LEU A 19 -1.00 1.89 -3.09
CA LEU A 19 -1.39 2.36 -4.43
C LEU A 19 -0.17 2.34 -5.37
N PHE A 20 -0.35 1.86 -6.60
CA PHE A 20 0.73 1.59 -7.58
C PHE A 20 1.76 0.53 -7.18
N GLY A 21 1.49 -0.28 -6.15
CA GLY A 21 2.35 -1.40 -5.83
C GLY A 21 2.50 -2.35 -7.02
N PHE A 22 3.74 -2.75 -7.26
CA PHE A 22 4.13 -3.74 -8.25
C PHE A 22 4.81 -4.89 -7.50
N ASP A 23 4.87 -6.08 -8.08
CA ASP A 23 5.74 -7.13 -7.54
C ASP A 23 7.19 -6.85 -7.94
N THR A 24 7.38 -6.71 -9.25
CA THR A 24 8.68 -6.53 -9.88
C THR A 24 8.52 -5.68 -11.13
N ILE A 25 9.27 -4.59 -11.25
CA ILE A 25 9.39 -3.85 -12.51
C ILE A 25 10.59 -4.38 -13.29
N ASN A 26 10.33 -4.84 -14.52
CA ASN A 26 11.37 -5.08 -15.51
C ASN A 26 11.64 -3.76 -16.24
N LEU A 27 12.86 -3.22 -16.13
CA LEU A 27 13.24 -1.94 -16.75
C LEU A 27 13.33 -2.00 -18.28
N PHE A 28 13.34 -3.20 -18.88
CA PHE A 28 13.43 -3.41 -20.32
C PHE A 28 12.41 -4.46 -20.80
N PRO A 29 11.92 -4.38 -22.06
CA PRO A 29 11.15 -5.46 -22.68
C PRO A 29 11.95 -6.77 -22.61
N LYS A 30 11.29 -7.92 -22.36
CA LYS A 30 11.98 -9.22 -22.26
C LYS A 30 12.92 -9.52 -23.45
N ALA A 31 12.59 -9.03 -24.64
CA ALA A 31 13.39 -9.18 -25.87
C ALA A 31 14.67 -8.32 -25.91
N LEU A 32 14.75 -7.25 -25.10
CA LEU A 32 15.89 -6.33 -24.96
C LEU A 32 16.52 -6.39 -23.56
N SER A 33 16.12 -7.38 -22.74
CA SER A 33 16.63 -7.54 -21.39
C SER A 33 18.09 -7.97 -21.44
N LEU A 34 18.99 -6.99 -21.41
CA LEU A 34 20.42 -7.20 -21.20
C LEU A 34 20.60 -7.94 -19.86
N SER A 35 21.31 -9.07 -19.87
CA SER A 35 21.49 -9.99 -18.73
C SER A 35 22.10 -9.37 -17.45
N SER A 36 22.37 -8.06 -17.44
CA SER A 36 23.05 -7.34 -16.36
C SER A 36 22.14 -6.38 -15.57
N VAL A 37 20.86 -6.24 -15.92
CA VAL A 37 19.92 -5.35 -15.18
C VAL A 37 18.90 -6.19 -14.43
N ALA A 38 19.12 -6.33 -13.12
CA ALA A 38 18.23 -7.09 -12.25
C ALA A 38 16.84 -6.43 -12.16
N PRO A 39 15.75 -7.20 -12.20
CA PRO A 39 14.41 -6.68 -11.97
C PRO A 39 14.28 -6.02 -10.60
N ILE A 40 13.57 -4.89 -10.51
CA ILE A 40 13.38 -4.17 -9.24
C ILE A 40 12.17 -4.77 -8.52
N SER A 41 12.41 -5.59 -7.49
CA SER A 41 11.38 -6.04 -6.56
C SER A 41 10.88 -4.86 -5.70
N TYR A 42 9.58 -4.77 -5.46
CA TYR A 42 8.99 -3.74 -4.60
C TYR A 42 9.47 -3.83 -3.16
N TRP A 43 9.65 -5.05 -2.66
CA TRP A 43 10.14 -5.30 -1.31
C TRP A 43 11.66 -5.43 -1.22
N ARG A 44 12.44 -5.09 -2.26
CA ARG A 44 13.92 -4.94 -2.28
C ARG A 44 14.73 -5.67 -1.17
N GLY A 45 14.69 -7.00 -1.10
CA GLY A 45 15.49 -7.75 -0.12
C GLY A 45 14.85 -7.93 1.27
N ILE A 46 13.71 -7.27 1.55
CA ILE A 46 13.03 -7.33 2.85
C ILE A 46 12.50 -8.73 3.14
N LYS A 47 11.87 -9.38 2.14
CA LYS A 47 11.39 -10.77 2.31
C LYS A 47 12.56 -11.69 2.65
N GLU A 48 13.63 -11.58 1.88
CA GLU A 48 14.82 -12.43 1.98
C GLU A 48 15.51 -12.25 3.34
N VAL A 49 15.64 -11.00 3.81
CA VAL A 49 16.22 -10.71 5.12
C VAL A 49 15.34 -11.21 6.25
N LEU A 50 14.02 -11.06 6.16
CA LEU A 50 13.10 -11.54 7.20
C LEU A 50 13.08 -13.07 7.27
N GLU A 51 12.99 -13.75 6.13
CA GLU A 51 13.02 -15.22 6.07
C GLU A 51 14.37 -15.78 6.55
N ALA A 52 15.50 -15.11 6.25
CA ALA A 52 16.81 -15.46 6.80
C ALA A 52 16.91 -15.32 8.33
N ASN A 53 15.93 -14.67 8.97
CA ASN A 53 15.81 -14.55 10.42
C ASN A 53 14.69 -15.43 11.00
N ASP A 54 14.25 -16.46 10.27
CA ASP A 54 13.20 -17.42 10.64
C ASP A 54 11.81 -16.78 10.81
N ILE A 55 11.53 -15.71 10.08
CA ILE A 55 10.21 -15.04 10.08
C ILE A 55 9.46 -15.48 8.83
N GLU A 56 8.29 -16.12 9.01
CA GLU A 56 7.41 -16.45 7.90
C GLU A 56 6.80 -15.17 7.31
N VAL A 57 7.00 -14.94 6.00
CA VAL A 57 6.50 -13.76 5.30
C VAL A 57 5.56 -14.17 4.16
N ILE A 58 4.33 -13.66 4.22
CA ILE A 58 3.31 -13.83 3.18
C ILE A 58 3.22 -12.53 2.37
N ILE A 59 3.45 -12.63 1.06
CA ILE A 59 3.18 -11.53 0.12
C ILE A 59 1.87 -11.86 -0.61
N THR A 60 0.88 -10.98 -0.50
CA THR A 60 -0.46 -11.19 -1.08
C THR A 60 -0.43 -11.05 -2.61
N ARG A 61 -0.92 -12.05 -3.37
CA ARG A 61 -1.05 -12.07 -4.85
C ARG A 61 -2.38 -12.72 -5.29
N VAL A 62 -2.84 -12.42 -6.51
CA VAL A 62 -4.04 -13.00 -7.17
C VAL A 62 -3.68 -13.76 -8.47
N PRO A 63 -4.16 -15.00 -8.70
CA PRO A 63 -4.13 -15.70 -9.99
C PRO A 63 -5.44 -15.55 -10.82
N GLN A 64 -5.36 -15.60 -12.15
CA GLN A 64 -6.45 -15.30 -13.09
C GLN A 64 -7.41 -16.46 -13.49
N SER A 65 -7.31 -17.68 -12.93
CA SER A 65 -8.06 -18.83 -13.48
C SER A 65 -8.38 -20.00 -12.52
N ALA A 66 -9.30 -19.83 -11.56
CA ALA A 66 -9.77 -20.90 -10.66
C ALA A 66 -11.31 -21.00 -10.57
N THR A 67 -11.83 -22.14 -10.09
CA THR A 67 -13.26 -22.51 -10.06
C THR A 67 -14.07 -21.78 -8.97
N ILE A 68 -15.42 -21.87 -9.00
CA ILE A 68 -16.32 -21.07 -8.13
C ILE A 68 -16.10 -21.34 -6.63
N GLN A 69 -15.84 -22.58 -6.22
CA GLN A 69 -15.56 -22.97 -4.83
C GLN A 69 -14.15 -22.54 -4.39
N GLU A 70 -13.14 -22.67 -5.26
CA GLU A 70 -11.78 -22.18 -5.01
C GLU A 70 -11.79 -20.64 -4.87
N ARG A 71 -12.58 -19.93 -5.68
CA ARG A 71 -12.75 -18.47 -5.57
C ARG A 71 -13.46 -18.03 -4.29
N ALA A 72 -14.37 -18.83 -3.73
CA ALA A 72 -15.12 -18.46 -2.53
C ALA A 72 -14.28 -18.56 -1.24
N GLN A 73 -13.33 -19.50 -1.19
CA GLN A 73 -12.36 -19.63 -0.09
C GLN A 73 -11.32 -18.51 -0.17
N VAL A 74 -10.79 -18.29 -1.37
CA VAL A 74 -9.95 -17.15 -1.79
C VAL A 74 -10.59 -15.79 -1.49
N LEU A 75 -11.92 -15.66 -1.56
CA LEU A 75 -12.68 -14.43 -1.23
C LEU A 75 -12.69 -14.07 0.27
N ALA A 76 -12.46 -15.03 1.17
CA ALA A 76 -12.18 -14.78 2.59
C ALA A 76 -10.66 -14.76 2.90
N GLU A 77 -9.86 -15.39 2.03
CA GLU A 77 -8.43 -15.69 2.20
C GLU A 77 -7.46 -14.68 1.56
N GLU A 78 -7.84 -13.89 0.54
CA GLU A 78 -6.84 -13.20 -0.29
C GLU A 78 -6.19 -11.92 0.28
N MET A 79 -6.61 -11.40 1.44
CA MET A 79 -6.05 -10.19 2.08
C MET A 79 -5.58 -9.14 1.04
N ARG A 80 -6.46 -8.72 0.12
CA ARG A 80 -6.13 -7.78 -0.98
C ARG A 80 -6.04 -6.34 -0.49
N ILE A 81 -5.31 -6.19 0.61
CA ILE A 81 -5.01 -4.96 1.30
C ILE A 81 -4.05 -4.17 0.41
N LYS A 82 -4.51 -3.06 -0.15
CA LYS A 82 -3.64 -2.09 -0.83
C LYS A 82 -3.19 -1.04 0.19
N GLY A 83 -2.17 -1.39 0.96
CA GLY A 83 -1.52 -0.51 1.92
C GLY A 83 -2.30 -0.32 3.22
N GLY A 84 -1.88 0.65 4.04
CA GLY A 84 -2.32 0.72 5.43
C GLY A 84 -3.78 1.13 5.65
N LEU A 85 -4.44 1.81 4.71
CA LEU A 85 -5.85 2.19 4.83
C LEU A 85 -6.78 1.00 4.64
N ASP A 86 -6.54 0.19 3.61
CA ASP A 86 -7.29 -1.05 3.37
C ASP A 86 -7.16 -2.01 4.55
N ALA A 87 -5.97 -2.07 5.18
CA ALA A 87 -5.73 -2.91 6.34
C ALA A 87 -6.58 -2.46 7.53
N ARG A 88 -6.66 -1.14 7.76
CA ARG A 88 -7.54 -0.57 8.79
C ARG A 88 -9.00 -0.91 8.54
N TYR A 89 -9.46 -0.79 7.30
CA TYR A 89 -10.82 -1.14 6.93
C TYR A 89 -11.12 -2.63 7.15
N LEU A 90 -10.20 -3.51 6.71
CA LEU A 90 -10.32 -4.96 6.90
C LEU A 90 -10.42 -5.34 8.38
N ILE A 91 -9.60 -4.73 9.23
CA ILE A 91 -9.61 -5.02 10.67
C ILE A 91 -10.88 -4.47 11.33
N SER A 92 -11.24 -3.22 11.05
CA SER A 92 -12.29 -2.50 11.76
C SER A 92 -13.71 -2.82 11.27
N LYS A 93 -13.91 -2.88 9.95
CA LYS A 93 -15.23 -3.04 9.34
C LYS A 93 -15.52 -4.48 8.94
N ILE A 94 -14.57 -5.16 8.31
CA ILE A 94 -14.73 -6.57 7.91
C ILE A 94 -14.52 -7.51 9.10
N ARG A 95 -13.81 -7.07 10.16
CA ARG A 95 -13.53 -7.85 11.38
C ARG A 95 -12.74 -9.12 11.09
N CYS A 96 -11.70 -8.99 10.26
CA CYS A 96 -10.73 -10.07 10.03
C CYS A 96 -10.11 -10.50 11.37
N LYS A 97 -10.23 -11.79 11.68
CA LYS A 97 -9.76 -12.37 12.94
C LYS A 97 -8.29 -12.78 12.84
N GLY A 98 -7.61 -12.81 13.98
CA GLY A 98 -6.23 -13.32 14.07
C GLY A 98 -5.15 -12.28 13.78
N VAL A 99 -5.53 -11.04 13.45
CA VAL A 99 -4.58 -9.92 13.33
C VAL A 99 -4.10 -9.52 14.71
N LYS A 100 -2.78 -9.57 14.94
CA LYS A 100 -2.17 -9.14 16.21
C LYS A 100 -1.73 -7.69 16.20
N SER A 101 -1.25 -7.22 15.05
CA SER A 101 -0.86 -5.84 14.88
C SER A 101 -0.96 -5.40 13.43
N LEU A 102 -1.17 -4.11 13.23
CA LEU A 102 -1.02 -3.41 11.96
C LEU A 102 0.10 -2.38 12.08
N THR A 103 1.11 -2.52 11.23
CA THR A 103 2.17 -1.51 11.06
C THR A 103 2.01 -0.86 9.70
N THR A 104 1.85 0.46 9.68
CA THR A 104 1.73 1.24 8.43
C THR A 104 3.01 2.01 8.15
N VAL A 105 3.37 2.12 6.88
CA VAL A 105 4.56 2.84 6.43
C VAL A 105 4.13 3.84 5.37
N VAL A 106 4.36 5.13 5.63
CA VAL A 106 4.02 6.27 4.75
C VAL A 106 2.54 6.24 4.30
N THR A 107 1.65 5.71 5.14
CA THR A 107 0.22 5.65 4.83
C THR A 107 -0.43 7.00 5.10
N PRO A 108 -1.19 7.58 4.15
CA PRO A 108 -1.82 8.89 4.29
C PRO A 108 -3.07 8.83 5.19
N HIS A 109 -2.89 8.56 6.48
CA HIS A 109 -4.00 8.40 7.44
C HIS A 109 -4.87 9.64 7.61
N ARG A 110 -4.37 10.82 7.21
CA ARG A 110 -5.08 12.10 7.24
C ARG A 110 -5.30 12.67 5.83
N GLY A 111 -5.22 11.80 4.82
CA GLY A 111 -5.23 12.17 3.42
C GLY A 111 -3.89 12.67 2.91
N SER A 112 -3.89 13.08 1.65
CA SER A 112 -2.72 13.52 0.90
C SER A 112 -3.04 14.83 0.18
N SER A 113 -2.21 15.85 0.38
CA SER A 113 -2.31 17.13 -0.34
C SER A 113 -2.19 16.95 -1.85
N PHE A 114 -1.46 15.92 -2.31
CA PHE A 114 -1.41 15.56 -3.72
C PHE A 114 -2.77 15.06 -4.23
N ALA A 115 -3.49 14.28 -3.42
CA ALA A 115 -4.83 13.82 -3.77
C ALA A 115 -5.82 14.99 -3.79
N ASP A 116 -5.74 15.90 -2.82
CA ASP A 116 -6.54 17.14 -2.80
C ASP A 116 -6.30 17.96 -4.07
N TYR A 117 -5.03 18.20 -4.42
CA TYR A 117 -4.65 18.90 -5.66
C TYR A 117 -5.17 18.21 -6.92
N CYS A 118 -5.02 16.88 -7.03
CA CYS A 118 -5.55 16.14 -8.16
C CYS A 118 -7.08 16.28 -8.28
N CYS A 119 -7.81 16.17 -7.17
CA CYS A 119 -9.26 16.32 -7.15
C CYS A 119 -9.70 17.74 -7.52
N GLU A 120 -9.02 18.77 -7.02
CA GLU A 120 -9.29 20.16 -7.40
C GLU A 120 -9.05 20.39 -8.89
N PHE A 121 -7.90 19.95 -9.41
CA PHE A 121 -7.51 20.13 -10.80
C PHE A 121 -8.45 19.39 -11.78
N ILE A 122 -8.94 18.21 -11.40
CA ILE A 122 -9.95 17.45 -12.16
C ILE A 122 -11.34 18.09 -12.06
N GLY A 123 -11.66 18.71 -10.91
CA GLY A 123 -12.94 19.34 -10.63
C GLY A 123 -13.14 20.69 -11.33
N THR A 124 -12.09 21.51 -11.45
CA THR A 124 -12.13 22.80 -12.15
C THR A 124 -12.08 22.66 -13.66
N GLU A 125 -11.36 21.67 -14.19
CA GLU A 125 -11.38 21.37 -15.60
C GLU A 125 -11.65 19.89 -15.85
N ARG A 126 -12.83 19.57 -16.41
CA ARG A 126 -13.20 18.24 -16.92
C ARG A 126 -12.33 17.82 -18.11
N GLN A 127 -11.00 17.90 -17.98
CA GLN A 127 -10.05 17.60 -19.04
C GLN A 127 -9.96 16.09 -19.23
N PRO A 128 -10.45 15.55 -20.36
CA PRO A 128 -10.47 14.12 -20.62
C PRO A 128 -9.08 13.48 -20.63
N ARG A 129 -8.02 14.29 -20.85
CA ARG A 129 -6.63 13.84 -20.86
C ARG A 129 -6.12 13.41 -19.48
N ILE A 130 -6.47 14.14 -18.43
CA ILE A 130 -6.08 13.79 -17.05
C ILE A 130 -6.86 12.55 -16.62
N TYR A 131 -8.17 12.52 -16.88
CA TYR A 131 -8.98 11.32 -16.64
C TYR A 131 -8.41 10.10 -17.36
N HIS A 132 -7.99 10.25 -18.62
CA HIS A 132 -7.35 9.19 -19.38
C HIS A 132 -5.98 8.78 -18.82
N PHE A 133 -5.15 9.75 -18.39
CA PHE A 133 -3.87 9.48 -17.74
C PHE A 133 -4.06 8.71 -16.42
N LEU A 134 -4.96 9.15 -15.55
CA LEU A 134 -5.28 8.49 -14.29
C LEU A 134 -5.85 7.08 -14.51
N LYS A 135 -6.77 6.95 -15.48
CA LYS A 135 -7.29 5.64 -15.89
C LYS A 135 -6.19 4.74 -16.45
N SER A 136 -5.24 5.29 -17.21
CA SER A 136 -4.10 4.54 -17.77
C SER A 136 -3.12 4.08 -16.69
N LEU A 137 -3.06 4.80 -15.57
CA LEU A 137 -2.35 4.38 -14.36
C LEU A 137 -3.17 3.41 -13.48
N GLY A 138 -4.33 2.96 -13.95
CA GLY A 138 -5.19 1.99 -13.25
C GLY A 138 -5.99 2.58 -12.09
N LEU A 139 -6.15 3.90 -12.06
CA LEU A 139 -6.87 4.60 -11.00
C LEU A 139 -8.24 5.06 -11.46
N GLU A 140 -9.26 4.53 -10.79
CA GLU A 140 -10.60 5.11 -10.84
C GLU A 140 -10.59 6.42 -10.05
N THR A 141 -11.28 7.45 -10.53
CA THR A 141 -11.33 8.78 -9.90
C THR A 141 -11.76 8.74 -8.43
N GLY A 142 -12.57 7.75 -8.05
CA GLY A 142 -12.98 7.51 -6.66
C GLY A 142 -11.83 7.11 -5.73
N ALA A 143 -10.74 6.52 -6.23
CA ALA A 143 -9.59 6.16 -5.39
C ALA A 143 -8.82 7.40 -4.89
N PHE A 144 -8.76 8.47 -5.68
CA PHE A 144 -8.13 9.72 -5.24
C PHE A 144 -9.00 10.49 -4.26
N GLU A 145 -10.32 10.53 -4.49
CA GLU A 145 -11.26 11.17 -3.58
C GLU A 145 -11.14 10.59 -2.16
N GLN A 146 -11.01 9.27 -2.06
CA GLN A 146 -10.81 8.60 -0.79
C GLN A 146 -9.46 8.86 -0.14
N LEU A 147 -8.48 9.41 -0.86
CA LEU A 147 -7.19 9.82 -0.32
C LEU A 147 -7.13 11.32 0.03
N THR A 148 -8.21 12.07 -0.19
CA THR A 148 -8.29 13.48 0.20
C THR A 148 -8.27 13.66 1.70
N ALA A 149 -7.75 14.81 2.17
CA ALA A 149 -7.76 15.14 3.59
C ALA A 149 -9.20 15.21 4.12
N LYS A 150 -10.10 15.80 3.32
CA LYS A 150 -11.52 15.92 3.66
C LYS A 150 -12.16 14.55 3.88
N TYR A 151 -12.05 13.63 2.92
CA TYR A 151 -12.66 12.30 3.06
C TYR A 151 -12.09 11.54 4.26
N MET A 152 -10.77 11.60 4.45
CA MET A 152 -10.11 10.89 5.54
C MET A 152 -10.54 11.40 6.92
N ILE A 153 -10.64 12.72 7.10
CA ILE A 153 -11.01 13.35 8.37
C ILE A 153 -12.51 13.20 8.65
N ASP A 154 -13.35 13.47 7.65
CA ASP A 154 -14.80 13.59 7.85
C ASP A 154 -15.54 12.26 7.75
N GLN A 155 -15.00 11.29 7.01
CA GLN A 155 -15.71 10.04 6.69
C GLN A 155 -14.93 8.80 7.16
N PHE A 156 -13.70 8.61 6.67
CA PHE A 156 -12.99 7.35 6.89
C PHE A 156 -12.57 7.16 8.36
N ASN A 157 -11.88 8.14 8.96
CA ASN A 157 -11.37 7.98 10.33
C ASN A 157 -12.47 7.86 11.40
N PRO A 158 -13.60 8.60 11.32
CA PRO A 158 -14.72 8.40 12.23
C PRO A 158 -15.38 7.02 12.10
N ASP A 159 -15.48 6.47 10.88
CA ASP A 159 -16.12 5.18 10.63
C ASP A 159 -15.19 3.98 10.90
N VAL A 160 -13.89 4.14 10.69
CA VAL A 160 -12.86 3.08 10.74
C VAL A 160 -11.94 3.28 11.94
N GLY A 161 -12.46 2.94 13.12
CA GLY A 161 -11.75 3.00 14.39
C GLY A 161 -10.81 1.81 14.64
N ASN A 162 -9.81 2.02 15.50
CA ASN A 162 -8.88 0.97 15.94
C ASN A 162 -9.55 0.03 16.95
N LEU A 163 -9.26 -1.27 16.85
CA LEU A 163 -9.76 -2.27 17.80
C LEU A 163 -8.80 -2.42 18.99
N PRO A 164 -9.32 -2.58 20.23
CA PRO A 164 -8.48 -2.58 21.44
C PRO A 164 -7.57 -3.82 21.55
N ASP A 165 -7.87 -4.90 20.84
CA ASP A 165 -7.12 -6.16 20.83
C ASP A 165 -6.05 -6.24 19.73
N VAL A 166 -5.90 -5.19 18.94
CA VAL A 166 -4.91 -5.08 17.85
C VAL A 166 -3.92 -3.97 18.15
N GLY A 167 -2.61 -4.26 18.04
CA GLY A 167 -1.58 -3.23 18.14
C GLY A 167 -1.49 -2.40 16.86
N TYR A 168 -1.47 -1.07 16.96
CA TYR A 168 -1.34 -0.18 15.80
C TYR A 168 -0.05 0.63 15.88
N PHE A 169 0.74 0.57 14.81
CA PHE A 169 2.01 1.29 14.67
C PHE A 169 2.07 1.99 13.32
N SER A 170 2.77 3.13 13.26
CA SER A 170 2.90 3.90 12.02
C SER A 170 4.26 4.56 11.91
N TYR A 171 4.88 4.47 10.72
CA TYR A 171 6.12 5.14 10.39
C TYR A 171 5.89 6.12 9.24
N GLY A 172 6.26 7.39 9.44
CA GLY A 172 6.25 8.42 8.41
C GLY A 172 7.63 8.64 7.81
N ALA A 173 7.66 9.30 6.65
CA ALA A 173 8.87 9.82 6.04
C ALA A 173 8.72 11.33 5.82
N ALA A 174 9.80 12.07 6.01
CA ALA A 174 9.88 13.49 5.68
C ALA A 174 11.12 13.70 4.83
N MET A 175 10.97 14.40 3.70
CA MET A 175 12.08 14.82 2.85
C MET A 175 11.92 16.32 2.62
N ASN A 176 13.00 17.06 2.84
CA ASN A 176 13.08 18.45 2.40
C ASN A 176 13.80 18.48 1.03
N PRO A 177 13.09 18.73 -0.09
CA PRO A 177 13.73 18.78 -1.39
C PRO A 177 14.59 20.05 -1.52
N ALA A 178 15.87 19.95 -1.19
CA ALA A 178 16.81 21.07 -1.24
C ALA A 178 17.16 21.57 -2.66
N PHE A 179 16.52 21.05 -3.71
CA PHE A 179 16.90 21.29 -5.11
C PHE A 179 15.89 22.15 -5.91
N TRP A 180 14.77 22.60 -5.33
CA TRP A 180 13.71 23.32 -6.06
C TRP A 180 13.07 24.49 -5.31
N ILE A 181 13.66 24.91 -4.19
CA ILE A 181 13.22 26.12 -3.49
C ILE A 181 14.38 27.10 -3.62
N ASP A 182 14.25 28.03 -4.58
CA ASP A 182 15.02 29.26 -4.53
C ASP A 182 14.80 29.85 -3.14
N ARG A 183 15.89 29.99 -2.39
CA ARG A 183 15.87 30.77 -1.16
C ARG A 183 15.81 32.24 -1.58
N GLU A 184 14.62 32.71 -1.89
CA GLU A 184 14.30 34.12 -1.75
C GLU A 184 13.47 34.30 -0.48
N GLU A 185 14.10 35.05 0.43
CA GLU A 185 13.65 35.66 1.70
C GLU A 185 13.69 34.79 2.97
#